data_AF-A0A6V8CAS4-F1
#
_entry.id   AF-A0A6V8CAS4-F1
#
_cell.length_a   1.000
_cell.length_b   1.000
_cell.length_c   1.000
_cell.angle_alpha   90.00
_cell.angle_beta   90.00
_cell.angle_gamma   90.00
#
_symmetry.space_group_name_H-M   'P 1'
#
loop_
_entity.id
_entity.type
_entity.pdbx_description
1 polymer ?
#
loop_
_entity_poly.entity_id
_entity_poly.type
_entity_poly.pdbx_seq_one_letter_code
_entity_poly.pdbx_strand_id
1 'polypeptide(L)' 'ERAKELGVPVVINPDAHSVRGLTDIAYGVMAARRGWLGPDDVLNTLGGEAMAARLRGDEG' A
#
# COMPACT_ATOMS: atom_id res chain seq x y z
N GLU A 1 7.86 -5.06 9.84
CA GLU A 1 6.84 -5.53 10.79
C GLU A 1 6.36 -4.46 11.78
N ARG A 2 7.16 -3.45 12.17
CA ARG A 2 6.68 -2.43 13.13
C ARG A 2 5.36 -1.73 12.76
N ALA A 3 5.15 -1.37 11.49
CA ALA A 3 3.87 -0.79 11.04
C ALA A 3 2.71 -1.77 11.28
N LYS A 4 2.91 -3.05 10.94
CA LYS A 4 1.96 -4.14 11.18
C LYS A 4 1.67 -4.35 12.67
N GLU A 5 2.70 -4.40 13.51
CA GLU A 5 2.54 -4.50 14.98
C GLU A 5 1.72 -3.36 15.56
N LEU A 6 1.81 -2.17 14.95
CA LEU A 6 1.08 -0.97 15.36
C LEU A 6 -0.29 -0.84 14.67
N GLY A 7 -0.68 -1.79 13.81
CA GLY A 7 -1.92 -1.70 13.02
C GLY A 7 -1.94 -0.51 12.05
N VAL A 8 -0.78 0.02 11.66
CA VAL A 8 -0.67 1.15 10.74
C VAL A 8 -0.67 0.61 9.31
N PRO A 9 -1.67 0.98 8.48
CA PRO A 9 -1.73 0.53 7.09
C PRO A 9 -0.60 1.11 6.25
N VAL A 10 -0.15 0.36 5.25
CA VAL A 10 0.98 0.72 4.37
C VAL A 10 0.50 1.00 2.94
N VAL A 11 1.13 1.98 2.29
CA VAL A 11 0.97 2.26 0.85
C VAL A 11 2.31 2.02 0.15
N ILE A 12 2.26 1.34 -1.00
CA ILE A 12 3.38 1.16 -1.90
C ILE A 12 3.27 2.20 -3.02
N ASN A 13 4.28 3.04 -3.17
CA ASN A 13 4.35 4.08 -4.19
C ASN A 13 5.78 4.16 -4.76
N PRO A 14 5.98 4.01 -6.09
CA PRO A 14 7.30 4.12 -6.70
C PRO A 14 7.81 5.56 -6.85
N ASP A 15 7.01 6.57 -6.52
CA ASP A 15 7.34 7.99 -6.73
C ASP A 15 7.77 8.30 -8.18
N ALA A 16 6.99 7.74 -9.11
CA ALA A 16 7.30 7.76 -10.52
C ALA A 16 7.12 9.16 -11.12
N HIS A 17 8.18 9.67 -11.75
CA HIS A 17 8.18 10.93 -12.51
C HIS A 17 8.04 10.71 -14.04
N SER A 18 7.78 9.46 -14.44
CA SER A 18 7.48 9.05 -15.81
C SER A 18 6.70 7.74 -15.81
N VAL A 19 6.03 7.40 -16.92
CA VAL A 19 5.30 6.14 -17.06
C VAL A 19 6.20 4.93 -16.80
N ARG A 20 7.46 4.99 -17.24
CA ARG A 20 8.43 3.91 -17.01
C ARG A 20 8.69 3.69 -15.53
N GLY A 21 8.72 4.73 -14.70
CA GLY A 21 8.95 4.61 -13.26
C GLY A 21 7.85 3.84 -12.53
N LEU A 22 6.64 3.71 -13.11
CA LEU A 22 5.57 2.93 -12.49
C LEU A 22 5.94 1.45 -12.33
N THR A 23 6.86 0.92 -13.14
CA THR A 23 7.30 -0.49 -13.03
C THR A 23 8.06 -0.79 -11.75
N ASP A 24 8.63 0.23 -11.11
CA ASP A 24 9.40 0.08 -9.87
C ASP A 24 8.52 -0.31 -8.67
N ILE A 25 7.18 -0.29 -8.83
CA ILE A 25 6.24 -0.79 -7.84
C ILE A 25 6.53 -2.24 -7.41
N ALA A 26 7.13 -3.05 -8.28
CA ALA A 26 7.57 -4.40 -7.98
C ALA A 26 8.60 -4.44 -6.81
N TYR A 27 9.49 -3.45 -6.71
CA TYR A 27 10.42 -3.34 -5.59
C TYR A 27 9.70 -3.09 -4.27
N GLY A 28 8.67 -2.24 -4.30
CA GLY A 28 7.82 -1.98 -3.15
C GLY A 28 7.07 -3.24 -2.68
N VAL A 29 6.55 -4.06 -3.61
CA VAL A 29 5.93 -5.35 -3.28
C VAL A 29 6.94 -6.31 -2.66
N MET A 30 8.17 -6.37 -3.20
CA MET A 30 9.24 -7.19 -2.61
C MET A 30 9.62 -6.74 -1.20
N ALA A 31 9.67 -5.43 -0.95
CA ALA A 31 9.91 -4.87 0.38
C ALA A 31 8.78 -5.21 1.35
N ALA A 32 7.50 -5.10 0.93
CA ALA A 32 6.35 -5.48 1.74
C ALA A 32 6.38 -6.96 2.15
N ARG A 33 6.71 -7.86 1.20
CA ARG A 33 6.88 -9.30 1.48
C ARG A 33 7.99 -9.58 2.48
N ARG A 34 9.14 -8.92 2.34
CA ARG A 34 10.26 -9.04 3.30
C ARG A 34 9.86 -8.55 4.70
N GLY A 35 8.97 -7.57 4.76
CA GLY A 35 8.40 -7.04 6.00
C GLY A 35 7.19 -7.80 6.53
N TRP A 36 6.88 -8.98 5.99
CA TRP A 36 5.77 -9.86 6.37
C TRP A 36 4.39 -9.18 6.32
N LEU A 37 4.25 -8.20 5.42
CA LEU A 37 2.98 -7.54 5.15
C LEU A 37 2.14 -8.41 4.22
N GLY A 38 0.89 -8.66 4.61
CA GLY A 38 -0.12 -9.33 3.81
C GLY A 38 -1.05 -8.33 3.11
N PRO A 39 -2.05 -8.82 2.35
CA PRO A 39 -3.00 -7.97 1.64
C PRO A 39 -3.74 -6.97 2.54
N ASP A 40 -4.12 -7.39 3.74
CA ASP A 40 -4.86 -6.56 4.71
C ASP A 40 -4.00 -5.45 5.33
N ASP A 41 -2.66 -5.58 5.25
CA ASP A 41 -1.72 -4.57 5.75
C ASP A 41 -1.43 -3.47 4.71
N VAL A 42 -1.83 -3.67 3.44
CA VAL A 42 -1.42 -2.84 2.29
C VAL A 42 -2.64 -2.27 1.56
N LEU A 43 -2.82 -0.95 1.60
CA LEU A 43 -4.01 -0.29 1.02
C LEU A 43 -4.12 -0.43 -0.50
N ASN A 44 -3.01 -0.66 -1.20
CA ASN A 44 -3.02 -0.86 -2.65
C ASN A 44 -3.83 -2.10 -3.09
N THR A 45 -4.22 -2.99 -2.17
CA THR A 45 -5.07 -4.15 -2.46
C THR A 45 -6.56 -3.81 -2.51
N LEU A 46 -6.94 -2.63 -2.01
CA LEU A 46 -8.32 -2.15 -2.06
C LEU A 46 -8.74 -1.83 -3.50
N GLY A 47 -10.00 -2.10 -3.82
CA GLY A 47 -10.65 -1.54 -5.00
C GLY A 47 -10.79 -0.02 -4.89
N GLY A 48 -10.99 0.66 -6.02
CA GLY A 48 -11.01 2.13 -6.07
C GLY A 48 -12.06 2.78 -5.15
N GLU A 49 -13.27 2.22 -5.07
CA GLU A 49 -14.34 2.75 -4.20
C GLU A 49 -13.98 2.63 -2.71
N ALA A 50 -13.51 1.45 -2.29
CA ALA A 50 -13.09 1.20 -0.91
C ALA A 50 -11.90 2.09 -0.51
N MET A 51 -10.90 2.22 -1.39
CA MET A 51 -9.76 3.14 -1.17
C MET A 51 -10.25 4.58 -1.00
N ALA A 52 -11.20 5.03 -1.82
CA ALA A 52 -11.73 6.38 -1.74
C ALA A 52 -12.52 6.63 -0.44
N ALA A 53 -13.34 5.67 0.01
CA ALA A 53 -14.04 5.74 1.30
C ALA A 53 -13.05 5.80 2.47
N ARG A 54 -12.04 4.94 2.46
CA ARG A 54 -10.98 4.90 3.47
C ARG A 54 -10.23 6.21 3.61
N LEU A 55 -9.93 6.90 2.49
CA LEU A 55 -9.20 8.16 2.47
C LEU A 55 -10.05 9.36 2.91
N ARG A 56 -11.37 9.30 2.72
CA ARG A 56 -12.29 10.34 3.21
C ARG A 56 -12.59 10.21 4.70
N GLY A 57 -12.26 9.07 5.31
CA GLY A 57 -12.60 8.78 6.70
C GLY A 57 -14.06 8.37 6.89
N ASP A 58 -14.71 7.93 5.81
CA ASP A 58 -16.11 7.47 5.81
C ASP A 58 -16.25 6.11 6.54
N GLU A 59 -15.14 5.43 6.79
CA GLU A 59 -15.09 4.16 7.50
C GLU A 59 -14.92 4.39 9.01
N GLY A 60 -16.05 4.41 9.71
CA GLY A 60 -16.20 4.41 11.16
C GLY A 60 -17.40 3.58 11.58
#